data_AF-A0A1Y6J1G6-F1
#
_entry.id   AF-A0A1Y6J1G6-F1
#
_cell.length_a   1.000
_cell.length_b   1.000
_cell.length_c   1.000
_cell.angle_alpha   90.00
_cell.angle_beta   90.00
_cell.angle_gamma   90.00
#
_symmetry.space_group_name_H-M   'P 1'
#
loop_
_entity.id
_entity.type
_entity.pdbx_description
1 polymer ?
#
loop_
_entity_poly.entity_id
_entity_poly.type
_entity_poly.pdbx_seq_one_letter_code
_entity_poly.pdbx_strand_id
1 'polypeptide(L)'
;MKLKSLFTVPLILLLSACVVLPETAKEQDYAQTCEMSTRKLQLTIVKDDVGVCHSIHSKEELLACLTVGGVISSASLIISGSIVVVGNTIHWLEYQTTCSESDSESEQELSRQINTP
;
A
#
# COMPACT_ATOMS: atom_id res chain seq x y z
N MET A 1 -15.17 33.94 -2.17
CA MET A 1 -14.54 32.88 -3.00
C MET A 1 -15.33 31.60 -2.81
N LYS A 2 -15.67 30.90 -3.91
CA LYS A 2 -16.70 29.85 -3.93
C LYS A 2 -16.21 28.57 -3.23
N LEU A 3 -16.51 28.41 -1.94
CA LEU A 3 -16.23 27.20 -1.13
C LEU A 3 -16.72 25.91 -1.80
N LYS A 4 -17.82 26.01 -2.56
CA LYS A 4 -18.40 24.93 -3.37
C LYS A 4 -17.46 24.40 -4.45
N SER A 5 -16.62 25.26 -5.01
CA SER A 5 -15.63 24.91 -6.05
C SER A 5 -14.37 24.28 -5.47
N LEU A 6 -14.10 24.46 -4.18
CA LEU A 6 -12.88 23.99 -3.52
C LEU A 6 -12.88 22.46 -3.35
N PHE A 7 -14.05 21.86 -3.14
CA PHE A 7 -14.21 20.41 -2.98
C PHE A 7 -14.35 19.66 -4.31
N THR A 8 -14.77 20.34 -5.37
CA THR A 8 -15.02 19.70 -6.66
C THR A 8 -13.72 19.26 -7.34
N VAL A 9 -12.66 20.07 -7.24
CA VAL A 9 -11.35 19.79 -7.84
C VAL A 9 -10.66 18.54 -7.26
N PRO A 10 -10.49 18.38 -5.93
CA PRO A 10 -9.85 17.19 -5.38
C PRO A 10 -10.68 15.91 -5.64
N LEU A 11 -12.02 16.01 -5.64
CA LEU A 11 -12.89 14.88 -5.94
C LEU A 11 -12.70 14.36 -7.37
N ILE A 12 -12.59 15.25 -8.36
CA ILE A 12 -12.33 14.88 -9.75
C ILE A 12 -10.91 14.29 -9.90
N LEU A 13 -9.93 14.84 -9.18
CA LEU A 13 -8.55 14.34 -9.20
C LEU A 13 -8.47 12.90 -8.66
N LEU A 14 -9.16 12.62 -7.55
CA LEU A 14 -9.22 11.30 -6.91
C LEU A 14 -9.86 10.24 -7.82
N LEU A 15 -10.82 10.61 -8.66
CA LEU A 15 -11.46 9.70 -9.62
C LEU A 15 -10.57 9.35 -10.82
N SER A 16 -9.54 10.16 -11.11
CA SER A 16 -8.65 9.99 -12.27
C SER A 16 -7.33 9.25 -11.98
N ALA A 17 -7.02 9.00 -10.71
CA ALA A 17 -5.71 8.52 -10.25
C ALA A 17 -5.64 6.97 -10.16
N CYS A 18 -5.87 6.26 -11.26
CA CYS A 18 -5.95 4.79 -11.28
C CYS A 18 -4.64 4.06 -11.69
N VAL A 19 -3.47 4.71 -11.58
CA VAL A 19 -2.20 4.17 -12.12
C VAL A 19 -1.49 3.22 -11.14
N VAL A 20 -1.44 3.59 -9.86
CA VAL A 20 -0.73 2.83 -8.82
C VAL A 20 -1.72 2.48 -7.73
N LEU A 21 -1.96 1.19 -7.51
CA LEU A 21 -2.95 0.69 -6.55
C LEU A 21 -2.30 -0.23 -5.51
N PRO A 22 -2.86 -0.27 -4.29
CA PRO A 22 -2.46 -1.25 -3.29
C PRO A 22 -3.08 -2.61 -3.63
N GLU A 23 -2.25 -3.65 -3.67
CA GLU A 23 -2.66 -5.04 -3.89
C GLU A 23 -2.20 -5.90 -2.70
N THR A 24 -2.88 -7.00 -2.40
CA THR A 24 -2.38 -7.99 -1.44
C THR A 24 -1.11 -8.63 -1.95
N ALA A 25 -0.05 -8.65 -1.13
CA ALA A 25 1.21 -9.26 -1.50
C ALA A 25 1.06 -10.77 -1.72
N LYS A 26 1.74 -11.30 -2.74
CA LYS A 26 1.70 -12.75 -3.05
C LYS A 26 2.36 -13.59 -1.94
N GLU A 27 3.37 -13.02 -1.30
CA GLU A 27 4.09 -13.63 -0.19
C GLU A 27 3.64 -13.00 1.12
N GLN A 28 3.23 -13.84 2.07
CA GLN A 28 2.71 -13.44 3.38
C GLN A 28 3.56 -14.10 4.46
N ASP A 29 4.69 -13.48 4.80
CA ASP A 29 5.73 -14.02 5.69
C ASP A 29 5.18 -14.58 7.01
N TYR A 30 4.10 -13.99 7.53
CA TYR A 30 3.54 -14.31 8.83
C TYR A 30 2.27 -15.19 8.79
N ALA A 31 1.66 -15.38 7.61
CA ALA A 31 0.36 -16.05 7.49
C ALA A 31 0.42 -17.57 7.67
N GLN A 32 1.60 -18.19 7.56
CA GLN A 32 1.76 -19.64 7.75
C GLN A 32 1.96 -20.05 9.22
N THR A 33 2.41 -19.12 10.06
CA THR A 33 2.78 -19.40 11.46
C THR A 33 1.73 -18.88 12.44
N CYS A 34 0.90 -17.93 12.02
CA CYS A 34 -0.11 -17.32 12.87
C CYS A 34 -1.32 -16.84 12.05
N GLU A 35 -2.53 -17.02 12.58
CA GLU A 35 -3.77 -16.61 11.94
C GLU A 35 -4.05 -15.12 12.21
N MET A 36 -3.91 -14.28 11.18
CA MET A 36 -4.13 -12.83 11.24
C MET A 36 -5.26 -12.40 10.31
N SER A 37 -6.05 -11.42 10.76
CA SER A 37 -7.14 -10.83 9.98
C SER A 37 -6.62 -9.89 8.90
N THR A 38 -5.54 -9.17 9.18
CA THR A 38 -4.92 -8.26 8.20
C THR A 38 -3.97 -8.99 7.25
N ARG A 39 -3.80 -8.42 6.05
CA ARG A 39 -2.91 -8.94 5.00
C ARG A 39 -1.83 -7.91 4.68
N LYS A 40 -0.63 -8.38 4.34
CA LYS A 40 0.45 -7.55 3.82
C LYS A 40 0.06 -6.99 2.45
N LEU A 41 0.24 -5.70 2.27
CA LEU A 41 -0.04 -4.94 1.06
C LEU A 41 1.25 -4.61 0.31
N GLN A 42 1.18 -4.55 -1.01
CA GLN A 42 2.24 -4.13 -1.93
C GLN A 42 1.69 -3.14 -2.96
N LEU A 43 2.57 -2.35 -3.56
CA LEU A 43 2.18 -1.45 -4.65
C LEU A 43 2.27 -2.18 -5.99
N THR A 44 1.18 -2.18 -6.74
CA THR A 44 1.13 -2.66 -8.11
C THR A 44 0.82 -1.50 -9.04
N ILE A 45 1.56 -1.43 -10.15
CA ILE A 45 1.30 -0.48 -11.23
C ILE A 45 0.34 -1.17 -12.20
N VAL A 46 -0.81 -0.56 -12.46
CA VAL A 46 -1.71 -0.99 -13.52
C VAL A 46 -0.97 -0.77 -14.82
N LYS A 47 -0.55 -1.86 -15.47
CA LYS A 47 -0.03 -1.85 -16.84
C LYS A 47 -1.19 -1.60 -17.80
N ASP A 48 -1.76 -0.40 -17.74
CA ASP A 48 -2.32 0.15 -18.96
C ASP A 48 -1.14 0.43 -19.88
N ASP A 49 -1.25 0.09 -21.15
CA ASP A 49 -0.34 0.55 -22.20
C ASP A 49 -0.47 2.07 -22.31
N VAL A 50 0.06 2.79 -21.32
CA VAL A 50 0.24 4.24 -21.34
C VAL A 50 1.42 4.52 -22.27
N GLY A 51 1.27 4.09 -23.53
CA GLY A 51 2.21 4.28 -24.64
C GLY A 51 2.26 5.73 -25.12
N VAL A 52 1.97 6.68 -24.23
CA VAL A 52 1.97 8.13 -24.52
C VAL A 52 3.38 8.62 -24.85
N CYS A 53 4.42 7.89 -24.41
CA CYS A 53 5.82 8.29 -24.59
C CYS A 53 6.58 7.48 -25.66
N HIS A 54 5.92 6.64 -26.47
CA HIS A 54 6.64 5.78 -27.41
C HIS A 54 7.14 6.53 -28.67
N SER A 55 6.44 7.59 -29.10
CA SER A 55 6.81 8.39 -30.27
C SER A 55 6.41 9.85 -30.07
N ILE A 56 7.35 10.71 -29.63
CA ILE A 56 7.09 12.14 -29.45
C ILE A 56 7.43 12.89 -30.74
N HIS A 57 6.41 13.35 -31.46
CA HIS A 57 6.59 14.15 -32.68
C HIS A 57 6.19 15.61 -32.49
N SER A 58 5.50 15.94 -31.40
CA SER A 58 4.97 17.26 -31.12
C SER A 58 5.16 17.70 -29.66
N LYS A 59 5.09 19.02 -29.41
CA LYS A 59 5.20 19.59 -28.05
C LYS A 59 4.04 19.16 -27.14
N GLU A 60 2.86 18.96 -27.72
CA GLU A 60 1.66 18.52 -27.01
C GLU A 60 1.82 17.08 -26.49
N GLU A 61 2.42 16.19 -27.29
CA GLU A 61 2.72 14.81 -26.88
C GLU A 61 3.77 14.74 -25.77
N LEU A 62 4.78 15.62 -25.82
CA LEU A 62 5.76 15.76 -24.75
C LEU A 62 5.10 16.21 -23.44
N LEU A 63 4.20 17.19 -23.51
CA LEU A 63 3.46 17.68 -22.36
C LEU A 63 2.52 16.60 -21.78
N ALA A 64 1.84 15.86 -22.64
CA ALA A 64 1.00 14.71 -22.25
C ALA A 64 1.83 13.60 -21.58
N CYS A 65 2.99 13.26 -22.14
CA CYS A 65 3.90 12.27 -21.57
C CYS A 65 4.43 12.70 -20.20
N LEU A 66 4.85 13.96 -20.03
CA LEU A 66 5.37 14.48 -18.75
C LEU A 66 4.28 14.55 -17.68
N THR A 67 3.07 14.98 -18.06
CA THR A 67 1.95 15.10 -17.11
C THR A 67 1.45 13.75 -16.65
N VAL A 68 1.21 12.81 -17.58
CA VAL A 68 0.75 11.46 -17.23
C VAL A 68 1.86 10.65 -16.58
N GLY A 69 3.03 10.59 -17.19
CA GLY A 69 4.16 9.79 -16.71
C GLY A 69 4.80 10.35 -15.43
N GLY A 70 4.89 11.67 -15.30
CA GLY A 70 5.53 12.32 -14.16
C GLY A 70 4.54 12.68 -13.05
N VAL A 71 3.60 13.59 -13.34
CA VAL A 71 2.75 14.20 -12.30
C VAL A 71 1.70 13.23 -11.77
N ILE A 72 0.96 12.57 -12.66
CA ILE A 72 -0.13 11.67 -12.26
C ILE A 72 0.42 10.42 -11.58
N SER A 73 1.45 9.79 -12.15
CA SER A 73 2.09 8.60 -11.56
C SER A 73 2.66 8.85 -10.17
N SER A 74 3.36 9.97 -9.97
CA SER A 74 3.94 10.31 -8.66
C SER A 74 2.86 10.62 -7.62
N ALA A 75 1.79 11.33 -8.00
CA ALA A 75 0.66 11.58 -7.13
C ALA A 75 -0.04 10.28 -6.70
N SER A 76 -0.34 9.38 -7.65
CA SER A 76 -0.92 8.06 -7.35
C SER A 76 -0.02 7.23 -6.45
N LEU A 77 1.31 7.26 -6.66
CA LEU A 77 2.28 6.56 -5.81
C LEU A 77 2.25 7.07 -4.38
N ILE A 78 2.17 8.39 -4.15
CA ILE A 78 2.12 8.96 -2.80
C ILE A 78 0.85 8.50 -2.07
N ILE A 79 -0.31 8.61 -2.73
CA ILE A 79 -1.60 8.25 -2.13
C ILE A 79 -1.64 6.74 -1.85
N SER A 80 -1.38 5.91 -2.84
CA SER A 80 -1.37 4.44 -2.68
C SER A 80 -0.28 3.98 -1.71
N GLY A 81 0.89 4.59 -1.76
CA GLY A 81 2.01 4.30 -0.87
C GLY A 81 1.67 4.54 0.59
N SER A 82 0.95 5.63 0.89
CA SER A 82 0.49 5.91 2.25
C SER A 82 -0.41 4.80 2.80
N ILE A 83 -1.32 4.27 1.97
CA ILE A 83 -2.23 3.18 2.34
C ILE A 83 -1.43 1.90 2.63
N VAL A 84 -0.45 1.59 1.78
CA VAL A 84 0.43 0.42 1.97
C VAL A 84 1.23 0.53 3.25
N VAL A 85 1.84 1.69 3.53
CA VAL A 85 2.61 1.91 4.76
C VAL A 85 1.74 1.75 5.99
N VAL A 86 0.58 2.40 6.03
CA VAL A 86 -0.33 2.31 7.18
C VAL A 86 -0.87 0.88 7.34
N GLY A 87 -1.33 0.25 6.27
CA GLY A 87 -1.84 -1.12 6.31
C GLY A 87 -0.80 -2.13 6.76
N ASN A 88 0.43 -2.03 6.26
CA ASN A 88 1.55 -2.89 6.69
C ASN A 88 1.98 -2.61 8.14
N THR A 89 1.82 -1.38 8.62
CA THR A 89 2.06 -1.04 10.02
C THR A 89 1.02 -1.72 10.93
N ILE A 90 -0.26 -1.64 10.55
CA ILE A 90 -1.35 -2.31 11.30
C ILE A 90 -1.12 -3.83 11.27
N HIS A 91 -0.70 -4.38 10.13
CA HIS A 91 -0.37 -5.82 10.02
C HIS A 91 0.75 -6.25 10.96
N TRP A 92 1.82 -5.45 11.06
CA TRP A 92 2.91 -5.71 12.00
C TRP A 92 2.49 -5.56 13.47
N LEU A 93 1.58 -4.63 13.78
CA LEU A 93 1.02 -4.49 15.12
C LEU A 93 0.14 -5.69 15.49
N GLU A 94 -0.72 -6.15 14.59
CA GLU A 94 -1.53 -7.36 14.81
C GLU A 94 -0.65 -8.59 15.04
N TYR A 95 0.44 -8.72 14.28
CA TYR A 95 1.41 -9.80 14.49
C TYR A 95 2.01 -9.78 15.91
N GLN A 96 2.38 -8.60 16.42
CA GLN A 96 2.91 -8.50 17.79
C GLN A 96 1.87 -8.85 18.85
N THR A 97 0.63 -8.35 18.71
CA THR A 97 -0.39 -8.58 19.72
C THR A 97 -0.90 -10.02 19.72
N THR A 98 -1.04 -10.63 18.55
CA THR A 98 -1.66 -11.95 18.42
C THR A 98 -0.66 -13.08 18.53
N CYS A 99 0.55 -12.90 17.97
CA CYS A 99 1.50 -13.99 17.77
C CYS A 99 2.73 -13.85 18.68
N SER A 100 3.25 -12.63 18.86
CA SER A 100 4.42 -12.44 19.75
C SER A 100 4.08 -12.62 21.23
N GLU A 101 2.83 -12.38 21.63
CA GLU A 101 2.39 -12.63 23.01
C GLU A 101 2.25 -14.15 23.28
N SER A 102 1.71 -14.92 22.32
CA SER A 102 1.63 -16.39 22.44
C SER A 102 3.01 -17.09 22.46
N ASP A 103 3.99 -16.53 21.76
CA ASP A 103 5.38 -17.01 21.82
C ASP A 103 5.98 -16.78 23.22
N SER A 104 5.66 -15.64 23.85
CA SER A 104 6.13 -15.34 25.20
C SER A 104 5.44 -16.17 26.30
N GLU A 105 4.14 -16.45 26.16
CA GLU A 105 3.41 -17.34 27.08
C GLU A 105 3.91 -18.79 26.99
N SER A 106 4.23 -19.27 25.79
CA SER A 106 4.76 -20.63 25.59
C SER A 106 6.20 -20.79 26.10
N GLU A 107 7.07 -19.79 25.94
CA GLU A 107 8.40 -19.79 26.59
C GLU A 107 8.32 -19.70 28.13
N GLN A 108 7.34 -18.95 28.65
CA GLN A 108 7.15 -18.80 30.09
C GLN A 108 6.59 -20.09 30.72
N GLU A 109 5.69 -20.80 30.03
CA GLU A 109 5.16 -22.09 30.48
C GLU A 109 6.21 -23.22 30.37
N LEU A 110 7.04 -23.20 29.33
CA LEU A 110 8.17 -24.13 29.19
C LEU A 110 9.22 -23.92 30.29
N SER A 111 9.51 -22.66 30.63
CA SER A 111 10.40 -22.30 31.74
C SER A 111 9.81 -22.69 33.10
N ARG A 112 8.48 -22.63 33.25
CA ARG A 112 7.79 -23.06 34.47
C ARG A 112 7.84 -24.58 34.64
N GLN A 113 7.64 -25.36 33.56
CA GLN A 113 7.79 -26.82 33.54
C GLN A 113 9.20 -27.29 33.91
N ILE A 114 10.24 -26.64 33.37
CA ILE A 114 11.65 -26.99 33.63
C ILE A 114 12.07 -26.71 35.09
N ASN A 115 11.46 -25.73 35.76
CA ASN A 115 11.79 -25.33 37.14
C ASN A 115 10.84 -25.87 38.22
N THR A 116 9.87 -26.72 37.87
CA THR A 116 9.08 -27.46 38.86
C THR A 116 9.95 -28.59 39.47
N PRO A 117 10.12 -28.66 40.80
CA PRO A 117 10.94 -29.68 41.46
C PRO A 117 10.36 -31.10 41.40
#